data_AF-A0A843IRM4-F1
#
_entry.id   AF-A0A843IRM4-F1
#
_cell.length_a   1.000
_cell.length_b   1.000
_cell.length_c   1.000
_cell.angle_alpha   90.00
_cell.angle_beta   90.00
_cell.angle_gamma   90.00
#
_symmetry.space_group_name_H-M   'P 1'
#
loop_
_entity.id
_entity.type
_entity.pdbx_description
1 polymer ?
#
loop_
_entity_poly.entity_id
_entity_poly.type
_entity_poly.pdbx_seq_one_letter_code
_entity_poly.pdbx_strand_id
1 'polypeptide(L)'
;MQMQYWFGDVEIGDNGEGTPRRVKIPGKSGPVEYAERCRNIESDMADFVPLRVADAIAGDSGNNGNNVNNGNNDDAAGFKDENEYFETLRLTTIALAESKIKLYYTKGDIELVQMVRVLDEMDNVINRLIERATEWYIVQNPKFSRKYKSVSAKKMVDIMRREKNSLGRLGYEIDRLSIERTRLMREISDRADIIAPNCSALVGGLVAARLISRVGSLSRMAMMPASAVQVLGAESALFTHLRGNTPSPKHGIIFQHRRIHNAGTGVRGKVSRVLGGKLAIAARLDYYRGEIAPEFIEKAQERIDYVFASGEDGSKDGGKESGKAGGKVNGNADGKNDVKTGGRVNGKNDGKTKNDKRRLAE
;
A
#
# COMPACT_ATOMS: atom_id res chain seq x y z
N MET A 1 17.66 22.69 31.67
CA MET A 1 18.36 21.64 32.42
C MET A 1 18.44 20.44 31.48
N GLN A 2 19.62 20.19 30.92
CA GLN A 2 19.84 19.22 29.84
C GLN A 2 19.66 17.79 30.37
N MET A 3 18.86 17.00 29.66
CA MET A 3 18.71 15.55 29.87
C MET A 3 19.99 14.82 29.44
N GLN A 4 20.51 13.87 30.23
CA GLN A 4 21.65 13.03 29.86
C GLN A 4 21.48 11.57 30.36
N TYR A 5 21.87 10.60 29.51
CA TYR A 5 21.57 9.15 29.55
C TYR A 5 22.86 8.26 29.49
N TRP A 6 22.81 7.07 30.17
CA TRP A 6 23.52 5.74 30.06
C TRP A 6 25.08 5.63 30.22
N PHE A 7 25.79 4.61 30.79
CA PHE A 7 25.74 3.11 30.89
C PHE A 7 26.28 2.51 32.22
N GLY A 8 25.54 1.58 32.85
CA GLY A 8 26.05 0.67 33.89
C GLY A 8 24.94 -0.23 34.47
N ASP A 9 25.25 -1.49 34.82
CA ASP A 9 24.35 -2.35 35.61
C ASP A 9 24.41 -1.90 37.08
N VAL A 10 23.27 -1.77 37.77
CA VAL A 10 23.20 -1.36 39.18
C VAL A 10 22.82 -2.58 40.02
N GLU A 11 23.61 -2.95 41.03
CA GLU A 11 23.15 -3.85 42.10
C GLU A 11 22.68 -3.00 43.27
N ILE A 12 21.44 -3.25 43.72
CA ILE A 12 20.87 -2.64 44.93
C ILE A 12 21.41 -3.42 46.12
N GLY A 13 22.25 -2.79 46.95
CA GLY A 13 22.72 -3.39 48.19
C GLY A 13 21.59 -3.49 49.23
N ASP A 14 21.80 -4.28 50.29
CA ASP A 14 20.84 -4.51 51.40
C ASP A 14 20.39 -3.22 52.13
N ASN A 15 21.00 -2.07 51.82
CA ASN A 15 20.73 -0.75 52.38
C ASN A 15 19.80 0.10 51.49
N GLY A 16 19.39 -0.39 50.32
CA GLY A 16 18.56 0.34 49.35
C GLY A 16 19.32 1.37 48.49
N GLU A 17 20.62 1.52 48.68
CA GLU A 17 21.47 2.33 47.80
C GLU A 17 22.03 1.45 46.67
N GLY A 18 21.65 1.78 45.43
CA GLY A 18 22.14 1.12 44.22
C GLY A 18 23.56 1.57 43.90
N THR A 19 24.53 0.68 44.08
CA THR A 19 25.90 0.91 43.63
C THR A 19 26.04 0.42 42.18
N PRO A 20 26.48 1.26 41.22
CA PRO A 20 26.74 0.80 39.87
C PRO A 20 27.83 -0.27 39.90
N ARG A 21 27.51 -1.49 39.49
CA ARG A 21 28.48 -2.59 39.44
C ARG A 21 29.51 -2.25 38.37
N ARG A 22 30.80 -2.38 38.72
CA ARG A 22 31.90 -2.45 37.75
C ARG A 22 31.69 -3.67 36.87
N VAL A 23 30.95 -3.53 35.77
CA VAL A 23 31.11 -4.46 34.67
C VAL A 23 32.52 -4.19 34.14
N LYS A 24 33.46 -5.09 34.40
CA LYS A 24 34.70 -5.16 33.63
C LYS A 24 34.25 -5.24 32.18
N ILE A 25 34.30 -4.12 31.46
CA ILE A 25 34.13 -4.12 30.02
C ILE A 25 35.35 -4.91 29.54
N PRO A 26 35.20 -6.16 29.06
CA PRO A 26 36.34 -6.94 28.61
C PRO A 26 36.99 -6.11 27.49
N GLY A 27 38.29 -5.84 27.64
CA GLY A 27 39.08 -4.86 26.91
C GLY A 27 38.52 -4.33 25.59
N LYS A 28 38.41 -2.99 25.47
CA LYS A 28 38.14 -2.26 24.21
C LYS A 28 37.08 -2.95 23.33
N SER A 29 35.91 -3.26 23.91
CA SER A 29 34.75 -3.67 23.15
C SER A 29 34.46 -2.63 22.06
N GLY A 30 34.37 -3.05 20.81
CA GLY A 30 34.12 -2.13 19.68
C GLY A 30 32.71 -1.51 19.76
N PRO A 31 32.43 -0.41 19.04
CA PRO A 31 31.10 0.23 19.00
C PRO A 31 29.93 -0.72 18.71
N VAL A 32 30.20 -1.81 17.99
CA VAL A 32 29.22 -2.86 17.63
C VAL A 32 28.81 -3.69 18.85
N GLU A 33 29.76 -4.04 19.71
CA GLU A 33 29.52 -4.86 20.90
C GLU A 33 28.76 -4.06 21.96
N TYR A 34 29.05 -2.76 22.09
CA TYR A 34 28.22 -1.85 22.87
C TYR A 34 26.79 -1.79 22.33
N ALA A 35 26.61 -1.69 21.01
CA ALA A 35 25.29 -1.66 20.39
C ALA A 35 24.51 -2.99 20.55
N GLU A 36 25.19 -4.12 20.70
CA GLU A 36 24.58 -5.42 21.05
C GLU A 36 24.18 -5.48 22.51
N ARG A 37 25.04 -5.01 23.43
CA ARG A 37 24.67 -4.88 24.85
C ARG A 37 23.45 -3.99 25.05
N CYS A 38 23.40 -2.83 24.38
CA CYS A 38 22.24 -1.93 24.39
C CYS A 38 20.94 -2.63 23.96
N ARG A 39 21.03 -3.57 23.02
CA ARG A 39 19.86 -4.29 22.49
C ARG A 39 19.32 -5.32 23.47
N ASN A 40 20.17 -5.86 24.33
CA ASN A 40 19.83 -6.92 25.28
C ASN A 40 19.36 -6.39 26.64
N ILE A 41 19.38 -5.08 26.87
CA ILE A 41 18.93 -4.50 28.13
C ILE A 41 17.40 -4.44 28.12
N GLU A 42 16.79 -5.25 28.99
CA GLU A 42 15.35 -5.22 29.24
C GLU A 42 14.97 -3.87 29.86
N SER A 43 13.99 -3.22 29.25
CA SER A 43 13.59 -1.84 29.54
C SER A 43 12.63 -1.74 30.73
N ASP A 44 12.97 -2.33 31.88
CA ASP A 44 12.31 -1.92 33.12
C ASP A 44 13.03 -0.68 33.66
N MET A 45 12.51 0.50 33.30
CA MET A 45 13.12 1.80 33.59
C MET A 45 12.81 2.31 34.99
N ALA A 46 12.12 1.53 35.83
CA ALA A 46 11.71 1.93 37.17
C ALA A 46 12.91 2.13 38.12
N ASP A 47 13.97 1.34 37.96
CA ASP A 47 15.17 1.35 38.81
C ASP A 47 16.40 2.01 38.12
N PHE A 48 16.18 2.78 37.06
CA PHE A 48 17.26 3.36 36.27
C PHE A 48 17.92 4.56 36.98
N VAL A 49 19.19 4.41 37.36
CA VAL A 49 20.03 5.50 37.88
C VAL A 49 20.97 6.01 36.78
N PRO A 50 20.79 7.26 36.29
CA PRO A 50 21.68 7.82 35.27
C PRO A 50 23.08 8.11 35.83
N LEU A 51 24.11 7.54 35.19
CA LEU A 51 25.52 7.90 35.42
C LEU A 51 25.82 9.26 34.80
N ARG A 52 26.54 10.13 35.53
CA ARG A 52 27.03 11.40 34.98
C ARG A 52 28.26 11.13 34.11
N VAL A 53 28.49 11.98 33.11
CA VAL A 53 29.69 11.92 32.24
C VAL A 53 30.97 11.96 33.09
N ALA A 54 30.98 12.76 34.15
CA ALA A 54 32.08 12.81 35.11
C ALA A 54 32.32 11.47 35.82
N ASP A 55 31.25 10.74 36.16
CA ASP A 55 31.35 9.44 36.85
C ASP A 55 31.77 8.32 35.89
N ALA A 56 31.40 8.44 34.61
CA ALA A 56 31.82 7.53 33.53
C ALA A 56 33.31 7.69 33.16
N ILE A 57 33.85 8.91 33.31
CA ILE A 57 35.28 9.23 33.10
C ILE A 57 36.12 8.93 34.35
N ALA A 58 35.60 9.26 35.54
CA ALA A 58 36.34 9.11 36.80
C ALA A 58 36.35 7.68 37.36
N GLY A 59 35.43 6.83 36.88
CA GLY A 59 35.21 5.44 37.30
C GLY A 59 35.47 5.20 38.77
N ASP A 60 34.45 5.50 39.57
CA ASP A 60 34.41 5.24 41.00
C ASP A 60 35.66 5.73 41.75
N SER A 61 35.83 7.07 41.80
CA SER A 61 36.64 7.71 42.83
C SER A 61 35.79 7.94 44.10
N GLY A 62 35.01 6.93 44.51
CA GLY A 62 34.26 6.89 45.75
C GLY A 62 35.06 6.23 46.87
N ASN A 63 35.90 7.03 47.54
CA ASN A 63 36.32 6.84 48.93
C ASN A 63 37.09 5.54 49.30
N ASN A 64 38.42 5.57 49.22
CA ASN A 64 39.22 5.22 50.41
C ASN A 64 40.56 5.97 50.38
N GLY A 65 40.80 6.76 51.41
CA GLY A 65 42.10 7.36 51.64
C GLY A 65 43.19 6.29 51.75
N ASN A 66 44.37 6.64 51.23
CA ASN A 66 45.63 5.92 51.39
C ASN A 66 45.78 4.60 50.62
N ASN A 67 46.08 4.70 49.32
CA ASN A 67 47.23 3.95 48.79
C ASN A 67 47.76 4.58 47.50
N VAL A 68 48.71 5.52 47.66
CA VAL A 68 49.64 5.85 46.58
C VAL A 68 50.66 4.71 46.59
N ASN A 69 50.59 3.79 45.63
CA ASN A 69 51.76 3.20 44.96
C ASN A 69 51.40 2.06 43.99
N ASN A 70 51.90 2.22 42.77
CA ASN A 70 52.33 1.20 41.80
C ASN A 70 51.37 0.06 41.43
N GLY A 71 50.84 0.16 40.20
CA GLY A 71 50.34 -0.97 39.43
C GLY A 71 49.39 -0.50 38.33
N ASN A 72 49.85 -0.53 37.08
CA ASN A 72 49.09 -0.46 35.83
C ASN A 72 47.78 0.36 35.87
N ASN A 73 47.82 1.57 35.33
CA ASN A 73 46.63 2.41 35.04
C ASN A 73 45.71 1.81 33.94
N ASP A 74 45.71 0.49 33.75
CA ASP A 74 44.85 -0.22 32.81
C ASP A 74 43.48 -0.55 33.43
N ASP A 75 43.33 -0.34 34.75
CA ASP A 75 42.10 -0.63 35.52
C ASP A 75 41.27 0.64 35.85
N ALA A 76 41.61 1.78 35.25
CA ALA A 76 40.84 3.02 35.39
C ALA A 76 39.66 3.04 34.41
N ALA A 77 38.45 3.02 34.96
CA ALA A 77 37.30 3.80 34.50
C ALA A 77 37.01 3.88 32.99
N GLY A 78 35.99 3.17 32.50
CA GLY A 78 35.13 3.49 31.35
C GLY A 78 35.73 4.11 30.07
N PHE A 79 36.17 5.37 30.13
CA PHE A 79 36.66 6.18 29.01
C PHE A 79 37.76 7.14 29.50
N LYS A 80 38.78 7.42 28.68
CA LYS A 80 39.94 8.26 29.06
C LYS A 80 39.63 9.75 29.09
N ASP A 81 38.83 10.21 28.13
CA ASP A 81 38.46 11.63 27.96
C ASP A 81 36.99 11.78 27.59
N GLU A 82 36.42 12.97 27.86
CA GLU A 82 35.07 13.35 27.41
C GLU A 82 34.90 13.21 25.89
N ASN A 83 35.96 13.47 25.13
CA ASN A 83 35.98 13.28 23.68
C ASN A 83 35.88 11.79 23.27
N GLU A 84 36.60 10.90 23.95
CA GLU A 84 36.55 9.45 23.68
C GLU A 84 35.17 8.88 24.02
N TYR A 85 34.55 9.38 25.10
CA TYR A 85 33.18 9.07 25.47
C TYR A 85 32.18 9.48 24.37
N PHE A 86 32.20 10.74 23.93
CA PHE A 86 31.26 11.22 22.90
C PHE A 86 31.51 10.56 21.54
N GLU A 87 32.76 10.28 21.17
CA GLU A 87 33.09 9.57 19.94
C GLU A 87 32.54 8.13 19.98
N THR A 88 32.77 7.41 21.08
CA THR A 88 32.27 6.04 21.25
C THR A 88 30.74 6.00 21.29
N LEU A 89 30.11 6.96 21.98
CA LEU A 89 28.65 7.11 22.00
C LEU A 89 28.08 7.35 20.60
N ARG A 90 28.72 8.25 19.82
CA ARG A 90 28.31 8.51 18.44
C ARG A 90 28.43 7.26 17.58
N LEU A 91 29.56 6.56 17.64
CA LEU A 91 29.76 5.34 16.85
C LEU A 91 28.78 4.23 17.25
N THR A 92 28.51 4.08 18.54
CA THR A 92 27.56 3.08 19.07
C THR A 92 26.13 3.40 18.65
N THR A 93 25.71 4.67 18.71
CA THR A 93 24.37 5.09 18.28
C THR A 93 24.18 4.92 16.78
N ILE A 94 25.20 5.20 15.97
CA ILE A 94 25.19 4.91 14.52
C ILE A 94 25.05 3.41 14.29
N ALA A 95 25.89 2.58 14.91
CA ALA A 95 25.82 1.12 14.76
C ALA A 95 24.47 0.53 15.19
N LEU A 96 23.88 1.05 16.27
CA LEU A 96 22.55 0.67 16.74
C LEU A 96 21.45 1.11 15.77
N ALA A 97 21.56 2.32 15.21
CA ALA A 97 20.62 2.81 14.19
C ALA A 97 20.71 1.96 12.91
N GLU A 98 21.91 1.68 12.42
CA GLU A 98 22.14 0.81 11.26
C GLU A 98 21.56 -0.59 11.47
N SER A 99 21.75 -1.17 12.65
CA SER A 99 21.18 -2.47 13.00
C SER A 99 19.65 -2.44 13.01
N LYS A 100 19.04 -1.43 13.63
CA LYS A 100 17.58 -1.24 13.62
C LYS A 100 17.04 -1.07 12.20
N ILE A 101 17.73 -0.30 11.37
CA ILE A 101 17.38 -0.08 9.95
C ILE A 101 17.47 -1.40 9.18
N LYS A 102 18.54 -2.18 9.37
CA LYS A 102 18.70 -3.50 8.73
C LYS A 102 17.58 -4.45 9.12
N LEU A 103 17.25 -4.53 10.41
CA LEU A 103 16.15 -5.36 10.89
C LEU A 103 14.80 -4.89 10.35
N TYR A 104 14.59 -3.57 10.22
CA TYR A 104 13.41 -3.03 9.57
C TYR A 104 13.31 -3.50 8.11
N TYR A 105 14.35 -3.29 7.30
CA TYR A 105 14.37 -3.70 5.88
C TYR A 105 14.36 -5.21 5.63
N THR A 106 14.76 -6.02 6.61
CA THR A 106 14.70 -7.49 6.51
C THR A 106 13.26 -8.01 6.63
N LYS A 107 12.31 -7.18 7.09
CA LYS A 107 10.90 -7.55 7.13
C LYS A 107 10.37 -7.67 5.70
N GLY A 108 9.80 -8.84 5.37
CA GLY A 108 9.33 -9.13 4.03
C GLY A 108 8.22 -8.20 3.52
N ASP A 109 7.49 -7.52 4.40
CA ASP A 109 6.40 -6.62 4.05
C ASP A 109 6.88 -5.35 3.32
N ILE A 110 8.08 -4.85 3.60
CA ILE A 110 8.62 -3.64 2.93
C ILE A 110 8.93 -3.93 1.47
N GLU A 111 9.57 -5.05 1.18
CA GLU A 111 9.89 -5.40 -0.18
C GLU A 111 8.61 -5.67 -0.99
N LEU A 112 7.61 -6.32 -0.39
CA LEU A 112 6.26 -6.46 -0.98
C LEU A 112 5.64 -5.09 -1.31
N VAL A 113 5.72 -4.12 -0.39
CA VAL A 113 5.23 -2.74 -0.62
C VAL A 113 5.89 -2.11 -1.84
N GLN A 114 7.22 -2.27 -2.00
CA GLN A 114 7.94 -1.73 -3.16
C GLN A 114 7.56 -2.44 -4.45
N MET A 115 7.43 -3.77 -4.44
CA MET A 115 7.00 -4.52 -5.62
C MET A 115 5.63 -4.03 -6.13
N VAL A 116 4.67 -3.79 -5.23
CA VAL A 116 3.35 -3.26 -5.60
C VAL A 116 3.44 -1.85 -6.19
N ARG A 117 4.29 -0.97 -5.65
CA ARG A 117 4.49 0.38 -6.21
C ARG A 117 5.08 0.33 -7.60
N VAL A 118 6.09 -0.52 -7.81
CA VAL A 118 6.68 -0.75 -9.13
C VAL A 118 5.62 -1.28 -10.10
N LEU A 119 4.77 -2.21 -9.66
CA LEU A 119 3.67 -2.73 -10.49
C LEU A 119 2.70 -1.61 -10.93
N ASP A 120 2.29 -0.75 -10.00
CA ASP A 120 1.37 0.36 -10.31
C ASP A 120 2.06 1.44 -11.19
N GLU A 121 3.36 1.66 -11.03
CA GLU A 121 4.15 2.51 -11.92
C GLU A 121 4.28 1.91 -13.34
N MET A 122 4.54 0.61 -13.45
CA MET A 122 4.55 -0.10 -14.73
C MET A 122 3.21 0.05 -15.45
N ASP A 123 2.09 -0.08 -14.72
CA ASP A 123 0.75 0.16 -15.26
C ASP A 123 0.61 1.55 -15.87
N ASN A 124 1.03 2.57 -15.14
CA ASN A 124 0.99 3.95 -15.62
C ASN A 124 1.85 4.14 -16.87
N VAL A 125 3.09 3.63 -16.86
CA VAL A 125 4.01 3.74 -18.00
C VAL A 125 3.45 3.03 -19.24
N ILE A 126 2.97 1.79 -19.10
CA ILE A 126 2.38 1.02 -20.21
C ILE A 126 1.20 1.79 -20.80
N ASN A 127 0.30 2.30 -19.96
CA ASN A 127 -0.86 3.06 -20.43
C ASN A 127 -0.45 4.32 -21.20
N ARG A 128 0.51 5.10 -20.68
CA ARG A 128 1.02 6.30 -21.36
C ARG A 128 1.69 5.99 -22.69
N LEU A 129 2.49 4.92 -22.74
CA LEU A 129 3.13 4.48 -23.98
C LEU A 129 2.08 4.05 -25.01
N ILE A 130 1.03 3.33 -24.60
CA ILE A 130 -0.06 2.92 -25.50
C ILE A 130 -0.82 4.13 -26.03
N GLU A 131 -1.19 5.09 -25.18
CA GLU A 131 -1.84 6.33 -25.59
C GLU A 131 -0.99 7.06 -26.65
N ARG A 132 0.30 7.26 -26.36
CA ARG A 132 1.18 8.02 -27.26
C ARG A 132 1.49 7.28 -28.56
N ALA A 133 1.70 5.97 -28.50
CA ALA A 133 1.91 5.14 -29.68
C ALA A 133 0.66 5.10 -30.57
N THR A 134 -0.54 5.07 -29.97
CA THR A 134 -1.81 5.13 -30.68
C THR A 134 -1.97 6.47 -31.42
N GLU A 135 -1.64 7.59 -30.77
CA GLU A 135 -1.64 8.90 -31.44
C GLU A 135 -0.70 8.92 -32.64
N TRP A 136 0.53 8.41 -32.47
CA TRP A 136 1.50 8.33 -33.56
C TRP A 136 1.00 7.46 -34.72
N TYR A 137 0.42 6.30 -34.41
CA TYR A 137 -0.17 5.39 -35.40
C TYR A 137 -1.25 6.08 -36.24
N ILE A 138 -2.14 6.86 -35.58
CA ILE A 138 -3.24 7.56 -36.25
C ILE A 138 -2.71 8.62 -37.23
N VAL A 139 -1.62 9.32 -36.88
CA VAL A 139 -0.99 10.31 -37.78
C VAL A 139 -0.41 9.64 -39.02
N GLN A 140 0.24 8.48 -38.87
CA GLN A 140 0.77 7.72 -40.01
C GLN A 140 -0.35 7.08 -40.86
N ASN A 141 -1.48 6.77 -40.25
CA ASN A 141 -2.61 6.11 -40.89
C ASN A 141 -3.91 6.93 -40.78
N PRO A 142 -4.08 8.04 -41.52
CA PRO A 142 -5.26 8.90 -41.42
C PRO A 142 -6.61 8.18 -41.69
N LYS A 143 -6.58 7.09 -42.46
CA LYS A 143 -7.77 6.24 -42.73
C LYS A 143 -8.27 5.51 -41.47
N PHE A 144 -7.47 5.45 -40.41
CA PHE A 144 -7.78 4.81 -39.14
C PHE A 144 -8.67 5.67 -38.20
N SER A 145 -8.97 6.92 -38.59
CA SER A 145 -9.36 8.03 -37.69
C SER A 145 -10.71 7.95 -36.94
N ARG A 146 -11.78 7.29 -37.45
CA ARG A 146 -13.15 7.52 -36.89
C ARG A 146 -13.88 6.34 -36.27
N LYS A 147 -13.55 5.09 -36.61
CA LYS A 147 -14.27 3.90 -36.11
C LYS A 147 -13.61 3.23 -34.90
N TYR A 148 -12.39 3.65 -34.55
CA TYR A 148 -11.49 2.87 -33.69
C TYR A 148 -11.07 3.57 -32.38
N LYS A 149 -11.69 4.69 -32.01
CA LYS A 149 -11.53 5.29 -30.67
C LYS A 149 -11.92 4.34 -29.52
N SER A 150 -12.61 3.25 -29.82
CA SER A 150 -13.02 2.20 -28.88
C SER A 150 -12.24 0.89 -29.02
N VAL A 151 -11.11 0.86 -29.73
CA VAL A 151 -10.29 -0.35 -29.81
C VAL A 151 -9.56 -0.55 -28.49
N SER A 152 -9.64 -1.78 -27.97
CA SER A 152 -8.89 -2.18 -26.78
C SER A 152 -7.39 -1.93 -26.96
N ALA A 153 -6.74 -1.38 -25.94
CA ALA A 153 -5.31 -1.13 -25.87
C ALA A 153 -4.46 -2.30 -26.42
N LYS A 154 -4.75 -3.53 -25.99
CA LYS A 154 -4.07 -4.75 -26.47
C LYS A 154 -4.14 -4.93 -27.99
N LYS A 155 -5.32 -4.72 -28.60
CA LYS A 155 -5.50 -4.83 -30.05
C LYS A 155 -4.73 -3.73 -30.79
N MET A 156 -4.66 -2.52 -30.23
CA MET A 156 -3.83 -1.45 -30.79
C MET A 156 -2.36 -1.85 -30.79
N VAL A 157 -1.85 -2.39 -29.69
CA VAL A 157 -0.47 -2.89 -29.60
C VAL A 157 -0.21 -3.97 -30.65
N ASP A 158 -1.12 -4.93 -30.81
CA ASP A 158 -0.99 -5.98 -31.83
C ASP A 158 -0.97 -5.45 -33.27
N ILE A 159 -1.74 -4.39 -33.56
CA ILE A 159 -1.71 -3.72 -34.86
C ILE A 159 -0.38 -3.00 -35.05
N MET A 160 0.06 -2.21 -34.07
CA MET A 160 1.29 -1.44 -34.13
C MET A 160 2.50 -2.35 -34.33
N ARG A 161 2.55 -3.51 -33.66
CA ARG A 161 3.63 -4.51 -33.81
C ARG A 161 3.84 -5.05 -35.23
N ARG A 162 2.83 -4.95 -36.09
CA ARG A 162 2.91 -5.40 -37.49
C ARG A 162 3.61 -4.37 -38.39
N GLU A 163 3.73 -3.14 -37.92
CA GLU A 163 4.47 -2.10 -38.64
C GLU A 163 5.97 -2.42 -38.66
N LYS A 164 6.63 -2.20 -39.79
CA LYS A 164 8.07 -2.49 -39.96
C LYS A 164 8.99 -1.35 -39.50
N ASN A 165 8.41 -0.26 -38.99
CA ASN A 165 9.11 0.97 -38.62
C ASN A 165 9.38 1.02 -37.10
N SER A 166 9.86 2.17 -36.61
CA SER A 166 10.13 2.39 -35.19
C SER A 166 8.89 2.23 -34.29
N LEU A 167 7.68 2.48 -34.82
CA LEU A 167 6.42 2.29 -34.08
C LEU A 167 6.15 0.80 -33.82
N GLY A 168 6.51 -0.07 -34.77
CA GLY A 168 6.48 -1.52 -34.56
C GLY A 168 7.38 -1.96 -33.42
N ARG A 169 8.63 -1.48 -33.38
CA ARG A 169 9.57 -1.76 -32.29
C ARG A 169 9.03 -1.31 -30.94
N LEU A 170 8.46 -0.11 -30.88
CA LEU A 170 7.80 0.39 -29.67
C LEU A 170 6.63 -0.52 -29.25
N GLY A 171 5.83 -0.99 -30.20
CA GLY A 171 4.77 -1.98 -29.95
C GLY A 171 5.29 -3.27 -29.33
N TYR A 172 6.46 -3.77 -29.75
CA TYR A 172 7.09 -4.94 -29.13
C TYR A 172 7.55 -4.66 -27.69
N GLU A 173 8.17 -3.51 -27.43
CA GLU A 173 8.59 -3.15 -26.06
C GLU A 173 7.40 -2.98 -25.11
N ILE A 174 6.29 -2.39 -25.58
CA ILE A 174 5.05 -2.29 -24.80
C ILE A 174 4.50 -3.68 -24.45
N ASP A 175 4.50 -4.61 -25.41
CA ASP A 175 4.05 -5.99 -25.18
C ASP A 175 4.96 -6.70 -24.17
N ARG A 176 6.29 -6.53 -24.32
CA ARG A 176 7.28 -7.07 -23.39
C ARG A 176 7.06 -6.55 -21.97
N LEU A 177 6.88 -5.24 -21.79
CA LEU A 177 6.56 -4.65 -20.49
C LEU A 177 5.25 -5.20 -19.91
N SER A 178 4.25 -5.45 -20.76
CA SER A 178 2.96 -6.04 -20.34
C SER A 178 3.12 -7.50 -19.85
N ILE A 179 4.02 -8.27 -20.47
CA ILE A 179 4.37 -9.63 -20.04
C ILE A 179 5.10 -9.58 -18.69
N GLU A 180 6.13 -8.74 -18.54
CA GLU A 180 6.87 -8.60 -17.29
C GLU A 180 5.97 -8.10 -16.15
N ARG A 181 5.05 -7.18 -16.44
CA ARG A 181 4.03 -6.75 -15.49
C ARG A 181 3.20 -7.94 -14.98
N THR A 182 2.77 -8.83 -15.88
CA THR A 182 1.99 -10.02 -15.52
C THR A 182 2.80 -11.00 -14.67
N ARG A 183 4.11 -11.12 -14.94
CA ARG A 183 5.02 -11.93 -14.12
C ARG A 183 5.17 -11.35 -12.72
N LEU A 184 5.42 -10.05 -12.61
CA LEU A 184 5.54 -9.34 -11.33
C LEU A 184 4.25 -9.44 -10.50
N MET A 185 3.07 -9.37 -11.13
CA MET A 185 1.79 -9.59 -10.44
C MET A 185 1.70 -10.96 -9.75
N ARG A 186 2.18 -12.02 -10.40
CA ARG A 186 2.16 -13.38 -9.83
C ARG A 186 3.11 -13.46 -8.64
N GLU A 187 4.32 -12.96 -8.82
CA GLU A 187 5.34 -12.92 -7.76
C GLU A 187 4.87 -12.13 -6.53
N ILE A 188 4.20 -10.99 -6.74
CA ILE A 188 3.56 -10.22 -5.67
C ILE A 188 2.49 -11.04 -4.95
N SER A 189 1.66 -11.78 -5.69
CA SER A 189 0.60 -12.60 -5.12
C SER A 189 1.18 -13.73 -4.26
N ASP A 190 2.13 -14.49 -4.81
CA ASP A 190 2.77 -15.61 -4.11
C ASP A 190 3.45 -15.14 -2.83
N ARG A 191 4.08 -13.96 -2.89
CA ARG A 191 4.74 -13.38 -1.73
C ARG A 191 3.77 -12.82 -0.69
N ALA A 192 2.64 -12.26 -1.13
CA ALA A 192 1.59 -11.85 -0.22
C ALA A 192 1.01 -13.05 0.54
N ASP A 193 0.91 -14.22 -0.09
CA ASP A 193 0.43 -15.45 0.55
C ASP A 193 1.39 -15.93 1.65
N ILE A 194 2.68 -15.64 1.53
CA ILE A 194 3.69 -15.91 2.58
C ILE A 194 3.60 -14.88 3.72
N ILE A 195 3.46 -13.59 3.39
CA ILE A 195 3.54 -12.50 4.38
C ILE A 195 2.22 -12.30 5.14
N ALA A 196 1.09 -12.46 4.45
CA ALA A 196 -0.24 -12.19 4.98
C ALA A 196 -1.24 -13.28 4.54
N PRO A 197 -1.02 -14.55 4.94
CA PRO A 197 -1.81 -15.69 4.47
C PRO A 197 -3.32 -15.55 4.75
N ASN A 198 -3.71 -14.98 5.89
CA ASN A 198 -5.13 -14.84 6.24
C ASN A 198 -5.79 -13.74 5.40
N CYS A 199 -5.13 -12.60 5.20
CA CYS A 199 -5.62 -11.54 4.30
C CYS A 199 -5.72 -12.05 2.86
N SER A 200 -4.67 -12.73 2.38
CA SER A 200 -4.63 -13.36 1.07
C SER A 200 -5.77 -14.34 0.86
N ALA A 201 -6.06 -15.20 1.84
CA ALA A 201 -7.17 -16.15 1.73
C ALA A 201 -8.54 -15.48 1.57
N LEU A 202 -8.74 -14.28 2.14
CA LEU A 202 -10.01 -13.56 2.08
C LEU A 202 -10.21 -12.74 0.79
N VAL A 203 -9.16 -12.11 0.25
CA VAL A 203 -9.29 -11.18 -0.89
C VAL A 203 -8.38 -11.49 -2.09
N GLY A 204 -7.54 -12.51 -1.98
CA GLY A 204 -6.49 -12.83 -2.94
C GLY A 204 -5.20 -12.05 -2.68
N GLY A 205 -4.05 -12.68 -2.95
CA GLY A 205 -2.73 -12.13 -2.66
C GLY A 205 -2.47 -10.75 -3.25
N LEU A 206 -2.87 -10.51 -4.51
CA LEU A 206 -2.68 -9.20 -5.14
C LEU A 206 -3.47 -8.07 -4.43
N VAL A 207 -4.71 -8.33 -4.02
CA VAL A 207 -5.53 -7.33 -3.33
C VAL A 207 -5.00 -7.09 -1.91
N ALA A 208 -4.60 -8.16 -1.21
CA ALA A 208 -3.96 -8.07 0.09
C ALA A 208 -2.67 -7.23 0.03
N ALA A 209 -1.79 -7.51 -0.96
CA ALA A 209 -0.57 -6.75 -1.20
C ALA A 209 -0.85 -5.27 -1.46
N ARG A 210 -1.87 -4.94 -2.24
CA ARG A 210 -2.29 -3.55 -2.49
C ARG A 210 -2.79 -2.84 -1.24
N LEU A 211 -3.54 -3.53 -0.38
CA LEU A 211 -3.97 -2.97 0.91
C LEU A 211 -2.76 -2.66 1.80
N ILE A 212 -1.84 -3.62 1.95
CA ILE A 212 -0.61 -3.44 2.74
C ILE A 212 0.24 -2.30 2.18
N SER A 213 0.43 -2.25 0.85
CA SER A 213 1.19 -1.19 0.17
C SER A 213 0.58 0.20 0.38
N ARG A 214 -0.76 0.30 0.31
CA ARG A 214 -1.47 1.57 0.51
C ARG A 214 -1.31 2.12 1.94
N VAL A 215 -1.23 1.23 2.92
CA VAL A 215 -1.01 1.55 4.34
C VAL A 215 0.48 1.80 4.64
N GLY A 216 1.36 1.08 3.95
CA GLY A 216 2.81 1.16 4.02
C GLY A 216 3.50 0.02 4.79
N SER A 217 2.77 -0.73 5.61
CA SER A 217 3.27 -1.94 6.29
C SER A 217 2.12 -2.79 6.81
N LEU A 218 2.40 -4.08 7.05
CA LEU A 218 1.41 -4.99 7.65
C LEU A 218 1.12 -4.60 9.10
N SER A 219 2.14 -4.14 9.83
CA SER A 219 2.01 -3.69 11.22
C SER A 219 1.01 -2.53 11.37
N ARG A 220 1.09 -1.53 10.49
CA ARG A 220 0.17 -0.40 10.50
C ARG A 220 -1.25 -0.85 10.14
N MET A 221 -1.39 -1.77 9.20
CA MET A 221 -2.70 -2.31 8.80
C MET A 221 -3.37 -3.07 9.96
N ALA A 222 -2.62 -3.85 10.73
CA ALA A 222 -3.13 -4.56 11.91
C ALA A 222 -3.71 -3.62 12.99
N MET A 223 -3.12 -2.42 13.11
CA MET A 223 -3.58 -1.37 14.04
C MET A 223 -4.78 -0.57 13.54
N MET A 224 -5.14 -0.68 12.25
CA MET A 224 -6.26 0.08 11.70
C MET A 224 -7.61 -0.45 12.21
N PRO A 225 -8.60 0.44 12.41
CA PRO A 225 -9.98 0.03 12.63
C PRO A 225 -10.61 -0.50 11.33
N ALA A 226 -11.60 -1.36 11.47
CA ALA A 226 -12.32 -1.96 10.34
C ALA A 226 -12.91 -0.93 9.35
N SER A 227 -13.41 0.19 9.88
CA SER A 227 -13.96 1.29 9.07
C SER A 227 -12.92 1.95 8.19
N ALA A 228 -11.68 2.07 8.65
CA ALA A 228 -10.59 2.62 7.86
C ALA A 228 -10.13 1.62 6.79
N VAL A 229 -9.99 0.33 7.14
CA VAL A 229 -9.67 -0.75 6.18
C VAL A 229 -10.71 -0.82 5.06
N GLN A 230 -11.99 -0.63 5.38
CA GLN A 230 -13.09 -0.64 4.41
C GLN A 230 -12.93 0.39 3.28
N VAL A 231 -12.41 1.57 3.59
CA VAL A 231 -12.34 2.71 2.66
C VAL A 231 -10.93 3.00 2.15
N LEU A 232 -9.95 2.14 2.43
CA LEU A 232 -8.58 2.24 1.92
C LEU A 232 -8.55 2.32 0.39
N GLY A 233 -7.94 3.36 -0.16
CA GLY A 233 -7.91 3.70 -1.58
C GLY A 233 -9.06 4.58 -2.08
N ALA A 234 -10.03 4.93 -1.22
CA ALA A 234 -11.07 5.93 -1.51
C ALA A 234 -10.87 7.23 -0.72
N GLU A 235 -9.62 7.55 -0.34
CA GLU A 235 -9.33 8.65 0.58
C GLU A 235 -9.75 10.00 0.01
N SER A 236 -9.58 10.23 -1.31
CA SER A 236 -10.03 11.47 -1.95
C SER A 236 -11.52 11.71 -1.74
N ALA A 237 -12.37 10.71 -2.04
CA ALA A 237 -13.81 10.80 -1.84
C ALA A 237 -14.19 10.91 -0.34
N LEU A 238 -13.47 10.20 0.53
CA LEU A 238 -13.67 10.29 1.97
C LEU A 238 -13.36 11.70 2.48
N PHE A 239 -12.24 12.29 2.08
CA PHE A 239 -11.87 13.64 2.49
C PHE A 239 -12.82 14.69 1.91
N THR A 240 -13.36 14.49 0.71
CA THR A 240 -14.43 15.34 0.19
C THR A 240 -15.69 15.26 1.06
N HIS A 241 -16.09 14.06 1.50
CA HIS A 241 -17.21 13.86 2.43
C HIS A 241 -16.96 14.44 3.83
N LEU A 242 -15.72 14.38 4.33
CA LEU A 242 -15.39 14.98 5.63
C LEU A 242 -15.37 16.51 5.57
N ARG A 243 -15.03 17.08 4.41
CA ARG A 243 -14.96 18.55 4.20
C ARG A 243 -16.28 19.16 3.73
N GLY A 244 -17.17 18.37 3.14
CA GLY A 244 -18.46 18.81 2.62
C GLY A 244 -19.51 17.73 2.76
N ASN A 245 -20.79 18.09 2.77
CA ASN A 245 -21.87 17.16 3.09
C ASN A 245 -22.25 16.21 1.93
N THR A 246 -21.28 15.74 1.14
CA THR A 246 -21.49 14.75 0.06
C THR A 246 -21.62 13.35 0.65
N PRO A 247 -22.13 12.34 -0.08
CA PRO A 247 -22.21 10.98 0.46
C PRO A 247 -20.82 10.33 0.68
N SER A 248 -20.64 9.66 1.82
CA SER A 248 -19.41 8.90 2.11
C SER A 248 -19.17 7.76 1.11
N PRO A 249 -17.92 7.47 0.72
CA PRO A 249 -17.60 6.26 -0.03
C PRO A 249 -17.96 5.01 0.78
N LYS A 250 -18.49 4.00 0.09
CA LYS A 250 -18.89 2.71 0.71
C LYS A 250 -17.74 1.70 0.78
N HIS A 251 -16.74 1.83 -0.09
CA HIS A 251 -15.63 0.89 -0.24
C HIS A 251 -14.47 1.57 -0.96
N GLY A 252 -13.24 1.10 -0.70
CA GLY A 252 -12.05 1.45 -1.46
C GLY A 252 -11.56 0.30 -2.35
N ILE A 253 -10.28 -0.05 -2.24
CA ILE A 253 -9.59 -1.13 -2.99
C ILE A 253 -10.34 -2.47 -2.86
N ILE A 254 -10.96 -2.72 -1.71
CA ILE A 254 -11.73 -3.95 -1.46
C ILE A 254 -12.94 -4.12 -2.41
N PHE A 255 -13.32 -3.09 -3.18
CA PHE A 255 -14.31 -3.22 -4.26
C PHE A 255 -13.93 -4.27 -5.32
N GLN A 256 -12.64 -4.57 -5.47
CA GLN A 256 -12.14 -5.60 -6.39
C GLN A 256 -12.56 -7.02 -5.99
N HIS A 257 -12.98 -7.24 -4.74
CA HIS A 257 -13.48 -8.53 -4.29
C HIS A 257 -14.78 -8.92 -4.98
N ARG A 258 -14.87 -10.17 -5.48
CA ARG A 258 -15.98 -10.68 -6.31
C ARG A 258 -17.36 -10.41 -5.71
N ARG A 259 -17.54 -10.66 -4.41
CA ARG A 259 -18.84 -10.46 -3.73
C ARG A 259 -19.23 -8.99 -3.59
N ILE A 260 -18.28 -8.06 -3.60
CA ILE A 260 -18.59 -6.62 -3.51
C ILE A 260 -18.86 -6.06 -4.90
N HIS A 261 -18.03 -6.42 -5.88
CA HIS A 261 -18.19 -5.96 -7.26
C HIS A 261 -19.56 -6.35 -7.83
N ASN A 262 -19.96 -7.60 -7.63
CA ASN A 262 -21.21 -8.14 -8.16
C ASN A 262 -22.45 -7.79 -7.33
N ALA A 263 -22.29 -7.30 -6.09
CA ALA A 263 -23.43 -6.95 -5.25
C ALA A 263 -24.19 -5.73 -5.78
N GLY A 264 -25.53 -5.80 -5.69
CA GLY A 264 -26.43 -4.68 -5.91
C GLY A 264 -26.14 -3.48 -5.00
N THR A 265 -26.54 -2.28 -5.42
CA THR A 265 -26.18 -1.00 -4.77
C THR A 265 -26.60 -0.89 -3.30
N GLY A 266 -27.71 -1.55 -2.90
CA GLY A 266 -28.21 -1.63 -1.53
C GLY A 266 -27.46 -2.62 -0.63
N VAL A 267 -26.87 -3.66 -1.21
CA VAL A 267 -26.20 -4.76 -0.50
C VAL A 267 -24.70 -4.52 -0.39
N ARG A 268 -24.13 -3.88 -1.41
CA ARG A 268 -22.69 -3.64 -1.55
C ARG A 268 -22.03 -3.01 -0.31
N GLY A 269 -22.68 -2.03 0.30
CA GLY A 269 -22.17 -1.39 1.52
C GLY A 269 -22.17 -2.32 2.73
N LYS A 270 -23.15 -3.22 2.84
CA LYS A 270 -23.24 -4.21 3.92
C LYS A 270 -22.11 -5.24 3.79
N VAL A 271 -21.93 -5.79 2.58
CA VAL A 271 -20.84 -6.76 2.29
C VAL A 271 -19.47 -6.12 2.51
N SER A 272 -19.28 -4.88 2.05
CA SER A 272 -18.02 -4.15 2.24
C SER A 272 -17.67 -3.93 3.72
N ARG A 273 -18.64 -3.58 4.56
CA ARG A 273 -18.44 -3.43 6.01
C ARG A 273 -18.02 -4.74 6.66
N VAL A 274 -18.67 -5.85 6.30
CA VAL A 274 -18.34 -7.18 6.82
C VAL A 274 -16.93 -7.59 6.40
N LEU A 275 -16.60 -7.43 5.12
CA LEU A 275 -15.26 -7.77 4.61
C LEU A 275 -14.17 -6.92 5.28
N GLY A 276 -14.37 -5.61 5.42
CA GLY A 276 -13.43 -4.73 6.12
C GLY A 276 -13.19 -5.14 7.57
N GLY A 277 -14.25 -5.58 8.27
CA GLY A 277 -14.14 -6.14 9.61
C GLY A 277 -13.33 -7.43 9.68
N LYS A 278 -13.58 -8.36 8.75
CA LYS A 278 -12.82 -9.63 8.68
C LYS A 278 -11.37 -9.39 8.29
N LEU A 279 -11.09 -8.48 7.35
CA LEU A 279 -9.73 -8.09 6.97
C LEU A 279 -8.95 -7.46 8.12
N ALA A 280 -9.58 -6.63 8.95
CA ALA A 280 -8.90 -6.06 10.12
C ALA A 280 -8.49 -7.14 11.14
N ILE A 281 -9.30 -8.18 11.31
CA ILE A 281 -8.96 -9.32 12.17
C ILE A 281 -7.86 -10.17 11.50
N ALA A 282 -7.98 -10.44 10.21
CA ALA A 282 -6.98 -11.19 9.44
C ALA A 282 -5.61 -10.52 9.51
N ALA A 283 -5.54 -9.21 9.32
CA ALA A 283 -4.28 -8.45 9.40
C ALA A 283 -3.61 -8.55 10.77
N ARG A 284 -4.39 -8.64 11.86
CA ARG A 284 -3.86 -8.86 13.21
C ARG A 284 -3.35 -10.29 13.39
N LEU A 285 -4.06 -11.28 12.86
CA LEU A 285 -3.59 -12.67 12.88
C LEU A 285 -2.28 -12.81 12.10
N ASP A 286 -2.21 -12.24 10.91
CA ASP A 286 -1.01 -12.24 10.07
C ASP A 286 0.16 -11.53 10.77
N TYR A 287 -0.07 -10.38 11.42
CA TYR A 287 1.00 -9.63 12.07
C TYR A 287 1.51 -10.27 13.37
N TYR A 288 0.62 -10.78 14.22
CA TYR A 288 1.00 -11.28 15.55
C TYR A 288 1.29 -12.78 15.59
N ARG A 289 0.67 -13.58 14.72
CA ARG A 289 0.87 -15.04 14.66
C ARG A 289 1.64 -15.46 13.41
N GLY A 290 1.37 -14.85 12.26
CA GLY A 290 2.01 -15.21 10.99
C GLY A 290 1.58 -16.57 10.41
N GLU A 291 0.60 -17.23 11.02
CA GLU A 291 0.10 -18.54 10.61
C GLU A 291 -1.31 -18.46 10.03
N ILE A 292 -1.65 -19.40 9.14
CA ILE A 292 -3.00 -19.50 8.58
C ILE A 292 -3.99 -20.01 9.64
N ALA A 293 -5.14 -19.32 9.75
CA ALA A 293 -6.22 -19.66 10.66
C ALA A 293 -7.43 -20.18 9.88
N PRO A 294 -7.49 -21.49 9.54
CA PRO A 294 -8.50 -22.04 8.63
C PRO A 294 -9.93 -21.86 9.15
N GLU A 295 -10.15 -22.10 10.45
CA GLU A 295 -11.46 -21.93 11.09
C GLU A 295 -11.96 -20.47 11.03
N PHE A 296 -11.04 -19.51 11.16
CA PHE A 296 -11.38 -18.09 11.02
C PHE A 296 -11.75 -17.75 9.57
N ILE A 297 -10.98 -18.26 8.60
CA ILE A 297 -11.21 -18.01 7.17
C ILE A 297 -12.57 -18.56 6.75
N GLU A 298 -12.89 -19.79 7.14
CA GLU A 298 -14.19 -20.43 6.83
C GLU A 298 -15.35 -19.59 7.39
N LYS A 299 -15.35 -19.31 8.69
CA LYS A 299 -16.39 -18.49 9.34
C LYS A 299 -16.47 -17.07 8.76
N ALA A 300 -15.33 -16.51 8.33
CA ALA A 300 -15.30 -15.19 7.68
C ALA A 300 -15.98 -15.24 6.31
N GLN A 301 -15.66 -16.25 5.50
CA GLN A 301 -16.21 -16.45 4.17
C GLN A 301 -17.71 -16.73 4.21
N GLU A 302 -18.15 -17.61 5.10
CA GLU A 302 -19.58 -17.88 5.35
C GLU A 302 -20.35 -16.61 5.67
N ARG A 303 -19.79 -15.75 6.54
CA ARG A 303 -20.45 -14.49 6.91
C ARG A 303 -20.53 -13.51 5.75
N ILE A 304 -19.50 -13.46 4.89
CA ILE A 304 -19.49 -12.61 3.69
C ILE A 304 -20.56 -13.10 2.71
N ASP A 305 -20.61 -14.41 2.46
CA ASP A 305 -21.54 -15.04 1.52
C ASP A 305 -22.99 -14.98 2.00
N TYR A 306 -23.23 -15.17 3.31
CA TYR A 306 -24.54 -14.98 3.93
C TYR A 306 -25.09 -13.57 3.72
N VAL A 307 -24.28 -12.54 3.95
CA VAL A 307 -24.71 -11.14 3.80
C VAL A 307 -24.90 -10.76 2.33
N PHE A 308 -24.11 -11.35 1.44
CA PHE A 308 -24.29 -11.22 0.00
C PHE A 308 -25.64 -11.81 -0.44
N ALA A 309 -25.93 -13.07 -0.07
CA ALA A 309 -27.17 -13.76 -0.43
C ALA A 309 -28.41 -13.09 0.17
N SER A 310 -28.40 -12.84 1.48
CA SER A 310 -29.54 -12.22 2.20
C SER A 310 -29.92 -10.84 1.67
N GLY A 311 -28.98 -10.12 1.06
CA GLY A 311 -29.23 -8.82 0.47
C GLY A 311 -29.83 -8.87 -0.94
N GLU A 312 -29.50 -9.90 -1.73
CA GLU A 312 -30.02 -10.06 -3.09
C GLU A 312 -31.49 -10.50 -3.08
N ASP A 313 -31.87 -11.37 -2.13
CA ASP A 313 -33.25 -11.83 -1.99
C ASP A 313 -34.21 -10.69 -1.64
N GLY A 314 -33.76 -9.71 -0.85
CA GLY A 314 -34.51 -8.49 -0.55
C GLY A 314 -34.50 -7.40 -1.64
N SER A 315 -33.69 -7.54 -2.68
CA SER A 315 -33.60 -6.57 -3.79
C SER A 315 -34.49 -6.92 -4.98
N LYS A 316 -35.02 -8.15 -5.04
CA LYS A 316 -35.94 -8.58 -6.12
C LYS A 316 -37.37 -8.05 -5.98
N ASP A 317 -37.72 -7.45 -4.84
CA ASP A 317 -39.09 -6.95 -4.55
C ASP A 317 -39.23 -5.41 -4.62
N GLY A 318 -38.22 -4.72 -5.16
CA GLY A 318 -38.19 -3.25 -5.28
C GLY A 318 -38.49 -2.68 -6.68
N GLY A 319 -38.84 -3.53 -7.64
CA GLY A 319 -39.17 -3.12 -9.01
C GLY A 319 -40.59 -2.55 -9.14
N LYS A 320 -40.89 -1.42 -8.49
CA LYS A 320 -42.11 -0.64 -8.78
C LYS A 320 -41.80 0.58 -9.67
N GLU A 321 -42.20 0.43 -10.93
CA GLU A 321 -42.81 1.45 -11.79
C GLU A 321 -42.38 2.91 -11.60
N SER A 322 -41.45 3.38 -12.44
CA SER A 322 -41.51 4.77 -12.93
C SER A 322 -42.45 4.82 -14.13
N GLY A 323 -43.73 5.02 -13.84
CA GLY A 323 -44.79 5.22 -14.82
C GLY A 323 -44.48 6.39 -15.77
N LYS A 324 -44.74 6.15 -17.06
CA LYS A 324 -44.98 7.18 -18.07
C LYS A 324 -46.04 8.15 -17.54
N ALA A 325 -45.69 9.43 -17.42
CA ALA A 325 -46.65 10.52 -17.44
C ALA A 325 -46.30 11.43 -18.62
N GLY A 326 -47.05 11.27 -19.72
CA GLY A 326 -47.20 12.31 -20.73
C GLY A 326 -48.36 13.21 -20.34
N GLY A 327 -48.25 14.52 -20.60
CA GLY A 327 -49.42 15.41 -20.56
C GLY A 327 -49.15 16.90 -20.31
N LYS A 328 -48.92 17.63 -21.42
CA LYS A 328 -49.37 19.01 -21.74
C LYS A 328 -49.02 20.24 -20.88
N VAL A 329 -48.20 21.11 -21.50
CA VAL A 329 -48.45 22.52 -21.93
C VAL A 329 -49.19 23.50 -21.01
N ASN A 330 -48.49 24.57 -20.64
CA ASN A 330 -48.79 26.02 -20.79
C ASN A 330 -47.53 26.76 -20.25
N GLY A 331 -46.96 27.85 -20.77
CA GLY A 331 -47.36 28.94 -21.65
C GLY A 331 -46.69 30.22 -21.10
N ASN A 332 -46.15 31.07 -21.99
CA ASN A 332 -45.47 32.39 -21.76
C ASN A 332 -44.01 32.38 -21.30
N ALA A 333 -43.13 33.31 -21.73
CA ALA A 333 -43.06 34.29 -22.82
C ALA A 333 -41.64 34.91 -22.79
N ASP A 334 -41.19 35.44 -23.92
CA ASP A 334 -40.07 36.38 -24.11
C ASP A 334 -38.62 35.84 -23.95
N GLY A 335 -37.66 36.07 -24.85
CA GLY A 335 -37.63 36.97 -26.00
C GLY A 335 -36.48 36.69 -26.98
N LYS A 336 -36.67 37.32 -28.15
CA LYS A 336 -35.91 37.45 -29.40
C LYS A 336 -34.38 37.29 -29.35
N ASN A 337 -33.83 36.59 -30.34
CA ASN A 337 -33.12 37.26 -31.45
C ASN A 337 -32.90 36.34 -32.66
N ASP A 338 -33.38 36.82 -33.81
CA ASP A 338 -33.18 36.30 -35.16
C ASP A 338 -31.75 36.49 -35.66
N VAL A 339 -31.21 35.53 -36.43
CA VAL A 339 -30.62 35.80 -37.76
C VAL A 339 -30.86 34.57 -38.66
N LYS A 340 -31.59 34.82 -39.76
CA LYS A 340 -31.85 33.91 -40.89
C LYS A 340 -30.76 34.03 -41.95
N THR A 341 -30.46 32.91 -42.63
CA THR A 341 -30.36 32.72 -44.10
C THR A 341 -30.26 31.19 -44.32
N GLY A 342 -31.15 30.48 -45.02
CA GLY A 342 -31.56 30.60 -46.43
C GLY A 342 -30.53 29.84 -47.30
N GLY A 343 -30.80 28.73 -48.01
CA GLY A 343 -32.07 28.12 -48.37
C GLY A 343 -31.95 26.71 -49.00
N ARG A 344 -33.12 26.15 -49.26
CA ARG A 344 -33.45 24.89 -49.96
C ARG A 344 -33.05 24.90 -51.45
N VAL A 345 -32.76 23.72 -52.02
CA VAL A 345 -33.39 23.25 -53.27
C VAL A 345 -33.63 21.73 -53.22
N ASN A 346 -34.81 21.33 -53.72
CA ASN A 346 -35.37 19.98 -53.89
C ASN A 346 -34.97 19.32 -55.23
N GLY A 347 -35.12 18.00 -55.32
CA GLY A 347 -35.31 17.25 -56.58
C GLY A 347 -34.94 15.77 -56.44
N LYS A 348 -35.83 14.87 -55.97
CA LYS A 348 -36.80 14.02 -56.71
C LYS A 348 -36.21 13.08 -57.79
N ASN A 349 -36.49 11.77 -57.57
CA ASN A 349 -36.86 10.73 -58.55
C ASN A 349 -35.81 10.30 -59.59
N ASP A 350 -35.67 9.08 -60.10
CA ASP A 350 -36.34 7.76 -60.08
C ASP A 350 -35.18 6.75 -60.42
N GLY A 351 -35.12 5.46 -60.09
CA GLY A 351 -36.08 4.38 -60.24
C GLY A 351 -35.43 3.24 -61.06
N LYS A 352 -35.46 1.99 -60.54
CA LYS A 352 -35.29 0.68 -61.23
C LYS A 352 -33.90 0.43 -61.88
N THR A 353 -33.34 -0.78 -62.00
CA THR A 353 -33.90 -2.15 -62.16
C THR A 353 -32.78 -3.20 -62.01
N LYS A 354 -33.16 -4.38 -61.46
CA LYS A 354 -32.86 -5.77 -61.87
C LYS A 354 -31.42 -6.33 -62.02
N ASN A 355 -31.30 -7.54 -61.44
CA ASN A 355 -30.64 -8.76 -61.96
C ASN A 355 -29.10 -8.75 -62.11
N ASP A 356 -28.35 -9.84 -61.97
CA ASP A 356 -28.65 -11.28 -61.95
C ASP A 356 -27.46 -12.03 -61.30
N LYS A 357 -27.78 -13.10 -60.56
CA LYS A 357 -27.21 -14.46 -60.61
C LYS A 357 -25.70 -14.73 -60.89
N ARG A 358 -25.26 -15.79 -60.17
CA ARG A 358 -24.24 -16.83 -60.46
C ARG A 358 -22.80 -16.49 -60.05
N ARG A 359 -21.95 -17.43 -59.60
CA ARG A 359 -22.01 -18.83 -59.13
C ARG A 359 -20.56 -19.19 -58.77
N LEU A 360 -20.40 -20.01 -57.73
CA LEU A 360 -19.44 -21.13 -57.57
C LEU A 360 -17.91 -20.89 -57.52
N ALA A 361 -17.31 -21.65 -56.58
CA ALA A 361 -15.95 -22.22 -56.54
C ALA A 361 -14.79 -21.21 -56.57
N GLU A 362 -13.82 -21.25 -55.65
CA GLU A 362 -13.06 -22.38 -55.07
C GLU A 362 -12.88 -22.28 -53.55
#